data_AF-A0A531LL01-F1
#
_entry.id   AF-A0A531LL01-F1
#
_cell.length_a   1.000
_cell.length_b   1.000
_cell.length_c   1.000
_cell.angle_alpha   90.00
_cell.angle_beta   90.00
_cell.angle_gamma   90.00
#
_symmetry.space_group_name_H-M   'P 1'
#
loop_
_entity.id
_entity.type
_entity.pdbx_description
1 polymer ?
#
loop_
_entity_poly.entity_id
_entity_poly.type
_entity_poly.pdbx_seq_one_letter_code
_entity_poly.pdbx_strand_id
1 'polypeptide(L)'
;PKGVVNVVTNDPKDAAGIVEALVAHPAVKRVNFTGSTKVGRIIAELAGRHLKPALLELGGKAPLLVLDDADIDAAVNAATFGAFMH
;
A
#
# COMPACT_ATOMS: atom_id res chain seq x y z
N PRO A 1 -0.81 25.97 -6.74
CA PRO A 1 -1.79 26.95 -6.23
C PRO A 1 -2.27 26.57 -4.82
N LYS A 2 -2.95 27.46 -4.09
CA LYS A 2 -3.55 27.12 -2.78
C LYS A 2 -4.55 25.96 -2.95
N GLY A 3 -4.50 24.98 -2.05
CA GLY A 3 -5.41 23.82 -2.03
C GLY A 3 -5.05 22.68 -2.98
N VAL A 4 -3.95 22.77 -3.76
CA VAL A 4 -3.52 21.69 -4.67
C VAL A 4 -2.94 20.49 -3.91
N VAL A 5 -2.19 20.76 -2.83
CA VAL A 5 -1.64 19.74 -1.93
C VAL A 5 -2.18 20.00 -0.55
N ASN A 6 -2.76 18.98 0.07
CA ASN A 6 -3.31 19.02 1.42
C ASN A 6 -2.85 17.76 2.15
N VAL A 7 -2.60 17.87 3.46
CA VAL A 7 -2.23 16.74 4.31
C VAL A 7 -3.26 16.60 5.43
N VAL A 8 -3.62 15.35 5.74
CA VAL A 8 -4.50 15.01 6.87
C VAL A 8 -3.73 14.01 7.74
N THR A 9 -3.64 14.30 9.03
CA THR A 9 -3.02 13.44 10.03
C THR A 9 -4.05 13.06 11.08
N ASN A 10 -3.99 11.82 11.57
CA ASN A 10 -4.93 11.34 12.58
C ASN A 10 -4.29 10.30 13.50
N ASP A 11 -4.89 10.09 14.67
CA ASP A 11 -4.58 8.98 15.55
C ASP A 11 -5.05 7.65 14.93
N PRO A 12 -4.35 6.51 15.15
CA PRO A 12 -4.80 5.21 14.64
C PRO A 12 -6.25 4.86 14.96
N LYS A 13 -6.79 5.26 16.12
CA LYS A 13 -8.18 4.96 16.52
C LYS A 13 -9.21 5.65 15.63
N ASP A 14 -8.84 6.77 15.01
CA ASP A 14 -9.73 7.61 14.20
C ASP A 14 -9.63 7.28 12.69
N ALA A 15 -8.66 6.42 12.30
CA ALA A 15 -8.30 6.17 10.91
C ALA A 15 -9.48 5.67 10.06
N ALA A 16 -10.29 4.76 10.60
CA ALA A 16 -11.41 4.18 9.88
C ALA A 16 -12.44 5.24 9.47
N GLY A 17 -12.88 6.08 10.41
CA GLY A 17 -13.88 7.11 10.16
C GLY A 17 -13.39 8.21 9.24
N ILE A 18 -12.12 8.61 9.37
CA ILE A 18 -11.52 9.65 8.52
C ILE A 18 -11.34 9.13 7.08
N VAL A 19 -10.81 7.91 6.90
CA VAL A 19 -10.66 7.32 5.57
C VAL A 19 -12.03 7.10 4.92
N GLU A 20 -13.04 6.67 5.68
CA GLU A 20 -14.41 6.56 5.19
C GLU A 20 -14.95 7.90 4.66
N ALA A 21 -14.83 8.96 5.46
CA ALA A 21 -15.25 10.30 5.05
C ALA A 21 -14.54 10.77 3.78
N LEU A 22 -13.22 10.56 3.69
CA LEU A 22 -12.42 10.97 2.52
C LEU A 22 -12.80 10.17 1.26
N VAL A 23 -12.89 8.85 1.35
CA VAL A 23 -13.23 8.01 0.20
C VAL A 23 -14.68 8.19 -0.22
N ALA A 24 -15.61 8.50 0.68
CA ALA A 24 -17.00 8.81 0.32
C ALA A 24 -17.13 10.20 -0.34
N HIS A 25 -16.27 11.16 0.03
CA HIS A 25 -16.42 12.57 -0.36
C HIS A 25 -16.51 12.76 -1.89
N PRO A 26 -17.52 13.48 -2.43
CA PRO A 26 -17.74 13.59 -3.88
C PRO A 26 -16.57 14.19 -4.65
N ALA A 27 -15.76 15.05 -4.04
CA ALA A 27 -14.59 15.64 -4.69
C ALA A 27 -13.41 14.65 -4.87
N VAL A 28 -13.34 13.58 -4.08
CA VAL A 28 -12.31 12.54 -4.24
C VAL A 28 -12.74 11.61 -5.38
N LYS A 29 -11.96 11.58 -6.46
CA LYS A 29 -12.30 10.82 -7.69
C LYS A 29 -11.53 9.51 -7.86
N ARG A 30 -10.42 9.35 -7.13
CA ARG A 30 -9.55 8.16 -7.16
C ARG A 30 -8.96 7.93 -5.77
N VAL A 31 -8.65 6.67 -5.47
CA VAL A 31 -8.00 6.26 -4.23
C VAL A 31 -6.71 5.52 -4.58
N ASN A 32 -5.62 5.86 -3.92
CA ASN A 32 -4.39 5.06 -3.92
C ASN A 32 -4.07 4.70 -2.47
N PHE A 33 -3.68 3.44 -2.24
CA PHE A 33 -3.36 2.96 -0.91
C PHE A 33 -2.19 1.98 -0.97
N THR A 34 -1.24 2.18 -0.05
CA THR A 34 -0.13 1.27 0.20
C THR A 34 -0.21 0.81 1.65
N GLY A 35 -0.22 -0.50 1.87
CA GLY A 35 -0.30 -1.06 3.21
C GLY A 35 -0.67 -2.53 3.23
N SER A 36 -1.28 -2.99 4.32
CA SER A 36 -1.64 -4.41 4.45
C SER A 36 -2.78 -4.81 3.52
N THR A 37 -2.74 -6.05 3.02
CA THR A 37 -3.86 -6.66 2.27
C THR A 37 -5.20 -6.57 3.03
N LYS A 38 -5.18 -6.74 4.36
CA LYS A 38 -6.37 -6.64 5.21
C LYS A 38 -7.06 -5.28 5.09
N VAL A 39 -6.29 -4.19 5.23
CA VAL A 39 -6.81 -2.83 5.16
C VAL A 39 -7.14 -2.45 3.71
N GLY A 40 -6.31 -2.88 2.76
CA GLY A 40 -6.56 -2.66 1.33
C GLY A 40 -7.90 -3.19 0.86
N ARG A 41 -8.34 -4.37 1.35
CA ARG A 41 -9.66 -4.92 1.06
C ARG A 41 -10.79 -4.01 1.55
N ILE A 42 -10.68 -3.50 2.78
CA ILE A 42 -11.68 -2.57 3.37
C ILE A 42 -11.77 -1.30 2.52
N ILE A 43 -10.63 -0.75 2.10
CA ILE A 43 -10.57 0.44 1.24
C ILE A 43 -11.17 0.14 -0.15
N ALA A 44 -10.90 -1.03 -0.72
CA ALA A 44 -11.45 -1.45 -2.01
C ALA A 44 -12.97 -1.57 -1.96
N GLU A 45 -13.51 -2.19 -0.92
CA GLU A 45 -14.97 -2.30 -0.71
C GLU A 45 -15.62 -0.92 -0.62
N LEU A 46 -15.03 -0.02 0.17
CA LEU A 46 -15.52 1.34 0.35
C LEU A 46 -15.43 2.16 -0.95
N ALA A 47 -14.32 2.09 -1.68
CA ALA A 47 -14.18 2.73 -2.99
C ALA A 47 -15.20 2.16 -4.00
N GLY A 48 -15.44 0.85 -3.96
CA GLY A 48 -16.44 0.16 -4.78
C GLY A 48 -17.87 0.66 -4.55
N ARG A 49 -18.27 0.93 -3.29
CA ARG A 49 -19.59 1.52 -2.96
C ARG A 49 -19.83 2.86 -3.64
N HIS A 50 -18.77 3.59 -3.97
CA HIS A 50 -18.84 4.90 -4.62
C HIS A 50 -18.34 4.89 -6.08
N LEU A 51 -18.11 3.71 -6.65
CA LEU A 51 -17.57 3.52 -8.01
C LEU A 51 -16.27 4.30 -8.27
N LYS A 52 -15.38 4.34 -7.28
CA LYS A 52 -14.08 5.03 -7.38
C LYS A 52 -12.98 4.05 -7.74
N PRO A 53 -12.18 4.31 -8.79
CA PRO A 53 -10.99 3.51 -9.09
C PRO A 53 -10.02 3.51 -7.91
N ALA A 54 -9.55 2.32 -7.54
CA ALA A 54 -8.60 2.10 -6.47
C ALA A 54 -7.30 1.47 -7.01
N LEU A 55 -6.15 2.07 -6.70
CA LEU A 55 -4.83 1.48 -6.88
C LEU A 55 -4.33 0.99 -5.51
N LEU A 56 -4.01 -0.30 -5.42
CA LEU A 56 -3.78 -0.98 -4.14
C LEU A 56 -2.44 -1.73 -4.15
N GLU A 57 -1.48 -1.26 -3.36
CA GLU A 57 -0.16 -1.88 -3.17
C GLU A 57 -0.14 -2.60 -1.81
N LEU A 58 -0.33 -3.92 -1.81
CA LEU A 58 -0.85 -4.67 -0.65
C LEU A 58 0.16 -5.52 0.11
N GLY A 59 1.44 -5.17 0.01
CA GLY A 59 2.56 -5.94 0.53
C GLY A 59 2.75 -7.26 -0.24
N GLY A 60 3.52 -8.18 0.32
CA GLY A 60 3.76 -9.47 -0.33
C GLY A 60 4.72 -10.35 0.44
N LYS A 61 5.18 -11.39 -0.24
CA LYS A 61 6.22 -12.31 0.23
C LYS A 61 7.18 -12.55 -0.92
N ALA A 62 8.09 -11.60 -1.15
CA ALA A 62 9.02 -11.63 -2.27
C ALA A 62 10.03 -12.79 -2.11
N PRO A 63 9.94 -13.87 -2.92
CA PRO A 63 10.90 -14.97 -2.85
C PRO A 63 12.18 -14.61 -3.61
N LEU A 64 13.31 -15.13 -3.15
CA LEU A 64 14.58 -15.14 -3.87
C LEU A 64 14.89 -16.59 -4.22
N LEU A 65 15.02 -16.89 -5.50
CA LEU A 65 15.34 -18.24 -5.99
C LEU A 65 16.85 -18.36 -6.23
N VAL A 66 17.47 -19.40 -5.67
CA VAL A 66 18.87 -19.78 -5.92
C VAL A 66 18.85 -21.14 -6.61
N LEU A 67 19.23 -21.18 -7.89
CA LEU A 67 19.23 -22.39 -8.71
C LEU A 67 20.61 -23.09 -8.64
N ASP A 68 20.72 -24.25 -9.29
CA ASP A 68 21.93 -25.10 -9.21
C ASP A 68 23.17 -24.49 -9.87
N ASP A 69 22.99 -23.57 -10.81
CA ASP A 69 24.04 -22.84 -11.53
C ASP A 69 24.28 -21.41 -10.99
N ALA A 70 23.66 -21.04 -9.87
CA ALA A 70 23.76 -19.69 -9.32
C ALA A 70 25.17 -19.40 -8.77
N ASP A 71 25.65 -18.17 -9.00
CA ASP A 71 26.78 -17.61 -8.27
C ASP A 71 26.40 -17.45 -6.79
N ILE A 72 26.98 -18.31 -5.95
CA ILE A 72 26.63 -18.39 -4.52
C ILE A 72 27.04 -17.13 -3.77
N ASP A 73 28.19 -16.52 -4.08
CA ASP A 73 28.65 -15.31 -3.40
C ASP A 73 27.73 -14.13 -3.74
N ALA A 74 27.33 -14.02 -5.02
CA ALA A 74 26.34 -13.02 -5.45
C ALA A 74 24.97 -13.26 -4.80
N ALA A 75 24.52 -14.52 -4.74
CA ALA A 75 23.24 -14.88 -4.12
C ALA A 75 23.20 -14.56 -2.62
N VAL A 76 24.28 -14.84 -1.89
CA VAL A 76 24.40 -14.49 -0.47
C VAL A 76 24.32 -12.98 -0.28
N ASN A 77 25.07 -12.19 -1.05
CA ASN A 77 25.05 -10.73 -0.97
C ASN A 77 23.64 -10.17 -1.24
N ALA A 78 22.96 -10.67 -2.27
CA ALA A 78 21.60 -10.27 -2.60
C ALA A 78 20.60 -10.67 -1.51
N ALA A 79 20.71 -11.87 -0.96
CA ALA A 79 19.84 -12.35 0.10
C ALA A 79 20.03 -11.56 1.40
N THR A 80 21.27 -11.31 1.81
CA THR A 80 21.57 -10.51 3.00
C THR A 80 21.03 -9.09 2.87
N PHE A 81 21.24 -8.44 1.72
CA PHE A 81 20.68 -7.11 1.47
C PHE A 81 19.14 -7.14 1.46
N GLY A 82 18.54 -7.98 0.61
CA GLY A 82 17.09 -8.00 0.41
C GLY A 82 16.28 -8.46 1.63
N ALA A 83 16.85 -9.30 2.50
CA ALA A 83 16.15 -9.81 3.69
C ALA A 83 16.26 -8.90 4.92
N PHE A 84 17.34 -8.12 5.03
CA PHE A 84 17.65 -7.35 6.24
C PHE A 84 17.71 -5.84 6.03
N MET A 85 17.57 -5.36 4.79
CA MET A 85 17.26 -3.96 4.51
C MET A 85 15.79 -3.67 4.86
N HIS A 86 15.53 -2.46 5.36
CA HIS A 86 14.25 -1.99 5.90
C HIS A 86 13.01 -2.27 5.04
#